data_AF-M3EXS6-F1
#
_entry.id   AF-M3EXS6-F1
#
_cell.length_a   1.000
_cell.length_b   1.000
_cell.length_c   1.000
_cell.angle_alpha   90.00
_cell.angle_beta   90.00
_cell.angle_gamma   90.00
#
_symmetry.space_group_name_H-M   'P 1'
#
loop_
_entity.id
_entity.type
_entity.pdbx_description
1 polymer ?
#
loop_
_entity_poly.entity_id
_entity_poly.type
_entity_poly.pdbx_seq_one_letter_code
_entity_poly.pdbx_strand_id
1 'polypeptide(L)'
;MTEAWAEFPGAAVMLPVGRSFDVIEVAESAGRHALVRLERMGLPVGPVIATPEGRAHFFVAPGSAAELSTLLYRMGWDDPSALDLRGLGPGSHVTAPPSDRGGLGPVSWLRSPDLDSATKPPAARLLLGTLAYVAHRSRA
;
A
#
# COMPACT_ATOMS: atom_id res chain seq x y z
N MET A 1 -22.45 -7.01 17.19
CA MET A 1 -21.73 -5.72 17.21
C MET A 1 -21.85 -5.11 15.82
N THR A 2 -23.05 -4.65 15.45
CA THR A 2 -23.39 -4.34 14.03
C THR A 2 -24.39 -3.20 13.87
N GLU A 3 -25.05 -2.72 14.94
CA GLU A 3 -26.11 -1.71 14.85
C GLU A 3 -25.61 -0.37 14.31
N ALA A 4 -24.45 0.10 14.77
CA ALA A 4 -23.86 1.37 14.31
C ALA A 4 -23.53 1.40 12.80
N TRP A 5 -23.28 0.25 12.16
CA TRP A 5 -23.01 0.18 10.71
C TRP A 5 -24.30 0.14 9.88
N ALA A 6 -25.39 -0.36 10.45
CA ALA A 6 -26.69 -0.41 9.78
C ALA A 6 -27.33 0.98 9.64
N GLU A 7 -26.99 1.92 10.53
CA GLU A 7 -27.49 3.29 10.52
C GLU A 7 -26.90 4.16 9.39
N PHE A 8 -25.75 3.77 8.82
CA PHE A 8 -25.05 4.55 7.80
C PHE A 8 -24.74 3.73 6.54
N PRO A 9 -25.77 3.35 5.76
CA PRO A 9 -25.56 2.65 4.49
C PRO A 9 -24.71 3.51 3.55
N GLY A 10 -23.53 3.00 3.16
CA GLY A 10 -22.58 3.69 2.30
C GLY A 10 -21.48 4.48 3.02
N ALA A 11 -21.41 4.45 4.36
CA ALA A 11 -20.30 5.07 5.08
C ALA A 11 -18.95 4.42 4.71
N ALA A 12 -17.93 5.28 4.56
CA ALA A 12 -16.58 4.82 4.29
C ALA A 12 -15.87 4.36 5.56
N VAL A 13 -15.25 3.18 5.50
CA VAL A 13 -14.38 2.68 6.56
C VAL A 13 -12.99 3.25 6.36
N MET A 14 -12.46 3.93 7.38
CA MET A 14 -11.09 4.43 7.40
C MET A 14 -10.24 3.58 8.33
N LEU A 15 -9.07 3.14 7.86
CA LEU A 15 -8.11 2.37 8.63
C LEU A 15 -6.95 3.27 9.06
N PRO A 16 -6.67 3.40 10.38
CA PRO A 16 -5.54 4.17 10.86
C PRO A 16 -4.23 3.44 10.56
N VAL A 17 -3.28 4.16 9.98
CA VAL A 17 -1.94 3.67 9.63
C VAL A 17 -0.96 3.93 10.78
N GLY A 18 0.09 3.12 10.92
CA GLY A 18 1.16 3.32 11.89
C GLY A 18 1.15 2.40 13.10
N ARG A 19 0.01 1.73 13.39
CA ARG A 19 -0.11 0.85 14.57
C ARG A 19 0.09 -0.63 14.22
N SER A 20 -0.75 -1.15 13.34
CA SER A 20 -0.73 -2.57 12.94
C SER A 20 -0.09 -2.79 11.59
N PHE A 21 -0.03 -1.74 10.77
CA PHE A 21 0.60 -1.73 9.46
C PHE A 21 1.01 -0.29 9.11
N ASP A 22 2.00 -0.17 8.23
CA ASP A 22 2.27 1.01 7.42
C ASP A 22 1.84 0.75 5.97
N VAL A 23 1.86 1.77 5.12
CA VAL A 23 1.56 1.62 3.69
C VAL A 23 2.71 2.18 2.84
N ILE A 24 3.09 1.45 1.80
CA ILE A 24 3.87 2.01 0.69
C ILE A 24 2.90 2.31 -0.47
N GLU A 25 2.79 3.58 -0.80
CA GLU A 25 1.99 4.10 -1.90
C GLU A 25 2.86 4.27 -3.16
N VAL A 26 2.29 3.88 -4.30
CA VAL A 26 2.88 4.03 -5.64
C VAL A 26 1.77 4.33 -6.66
N ALA A 27 2.09 4.85 -7.85
CA ALA A 27 1.13 4.86 -8.97
C ALA A 27 0.53 3.47 -9.22
N GLU A 28 -0.78 3.40 -9.47
CA GLU A 28 -1.51 2.13 -9.63
C GLU A 28 -0.91 1.25 -10.73
N SER A 29 -0.56 1.83 -11.88
CA SER A 29 0.02 1.10 -13.00
C SER A 29 1.34 0.42 -12.63
N ALA A 30 2.24 1.16 -11.98
CA ALA A 30 3.51 0.63 -11.46
C ALA A 30 3.27 -0.40 -10.34
N GLY A 31 2.31 -0.15 -9.46
CA GLY A 31 1.91 -1.08 -8.40
C GLY A 31 1.42 -2.42 -8.95
N ARG A 32 0.54 -2.42 -9.96
CA ARG A 32 0.06 -3.65 -10.62
C ARG A 32 1.19 -4.45 -11.24
N HIS A 33 2.11 -3.78 -11.95
CA HIS A 33 3.28 -4.44 -12.53
C HIS A 33 4.23 -5.01 -11.46
N ALA A 34 4.46 -4.26 -10.39
CA ALA A 34 5.28 -4.71 -9.27
C ALA A 34 4.64 -5.92 -8.57
N LEU A 35 3.33 -5.89 -8.33
CA LEU A 35 2.58 -6.98 -7.71
C LEU A 35 2.76 -8.29 -8.46
N VAL A 36 2.53 -8.30 -9.78
CA VAL A 36 2.73 -9.48 -10.63
C VAL A 36 4.15 -10.02 -10.51
N ARG A 37 5.16 -9.14 -10.45
CA ARG A 37 6.56 -9.53 -10.35
C ARG A 37 6.90 -10.11 -8.98
N LEU A 38 6.41 -9.49 -7.90
CA LEU A 38 6.59 -9.97 -6.53
C LEU A 38 5.94 -11.36 -6.33
N GLU A 39 4.74 -11.56 -6.87
CA GLU A 39 4.03 -12.85 -6.82
C GLU A 39 4.78 -13.94 -7.59
N ARG A 40 5.29 -13.64 -8.79
CA ARG A 40 6.13 -14.57 -9.57
C ARG A 40 7.44 -14.93 -8.89
N MET A 41 7.97 -14.02 -8.06
CA MET A 41 9.16 -14.27 -7.26
C MET A 41 8.86 -15.06 -5.97
N GLY A 42 7.59 -15.35 -5.68
CA GLY A 42 7.19 -16.04 -4.44
C GLY A 42 7.47 -15.22 -3.18
N LEU A 43 7.57 -13.89 -3.30
CA LEU A 43 7.78 -13.02 -2.14
C LEU A 43 6.49 -12.90 -1.33
N PRO A 44 6.57 -12.82 0.01
CA PRO A 44 5.41 -12.58 0.84
C PRO A 44 4.94 -11.13 0.61
N VAL A 45 3.88 -10.97 -0.18
CA VAL A 45 3.19 -9.70 -0.38
C VAL A 45 2.06 -9.60 0.64
N GLY A 46 1.76 -8.40 1.12
CA GLY A 46 0.63 -8.14 2.00
C GLY A 46 -0.66 -7.95 1.22
N PRO A 47 -1.73 -7.46 1.87
CA PRO A 47 -2.87 -6.89 1.17
C PRO A 47 -2.43 -5.72 0.29
N VAL A 48 -3.05 -5.58 -0.87
CA VAL A 48 -2.82 -4.48 -1.81
C VAL A 48 -4.15 -3.95 -2.29
N ILE A 49 -4.32 -2.63 -2.23
CA ILE A 49 -5.53 -1.95 -2.71
C ILE A 49 -5.21 -0.98 -3.84
N ALA A 50 -6.17 -0.75 -4.71
CA ALA A 50 -6.18 0.35 -5.67
C ALA A 50 -7.21 1.39 -5.22
N THR A 51 -6.81 2.66 -5.28
CA THR A 51 -7.66 3.81 -4.95
C THR A 51 -8.13 4.49 -6.25
N PRO A 52 -9.30 5.15 -6.26
CA PRO A 52 -9.79 5.84 -7.46
C PRO A 52 -8.91 7.01 -7.89
N GLU A 53 -8.00 7.49 -7.04
CA GLU A 53 -6.98 8.49 -7.37
C GLU A 53 -5.79 7.91 -8.18
N GLY A 54 -5.88 6.66 -8.64
CA GLY A 54 -4.83 6.02 -9.44
C GLY A 54 -3.60 5.65 -8.63
N ARG A 55 -3.79 5.31 -7.34
CA ARG A 55 -2.72 4.85 -6.44
C ARG A 55 -2.92 3.39 -6.07
N ALA A 56 -1.81 2.68 -5.90
CA ALA A 56 -1.77 1.37 -5.26
C ALA A 56 -1.13 1.51 -3.88
N HIS A 57 -1.74 0.89 -2.86
CA HIS A 57 -1.27 0.90 -1.49
C HIS A 57 -0.91 -0.53 -1.07
N PHE A 58 0.38 -0.76 -0.79
CA PHE A 58 0.91 -2.01 -0.27
C PHE A 58 0.98 -1.94 1.26
N PHE A 59 0.25 -2.81 1.94
CA PHE A 59 0.26 -2.89 3.40
C PHE A 59 1.52 -3.63 3.85
N VAL A 60 2.30 -3.00 4.73
CA VAL A 60 3.62 -3.45 5.19
C VAL A 60 3.73 -3.34 6.72
N ALA A 61 4.77 -3.94 7.29
CA ALA A 61 5.05 -3.88 8.72
C ALA A 61 5.10 -2.44 9.25
N PRO A 62 4.58 -2.15 10.45
CA PRO A 62 4.70 -0.84 11.10
C PRO A 62 6.16 -0.35 11.15
N GLY A 63 6.36 0.96 10.98
CA GLY A 63 7.68 1.60 10.93
C GLY A 63 8.30 1.63 9.53
N SER A 64 7.79 0.85 8.58
CA SER A 64 8.29 0.81 7.20
C SER A 64 8.23 2.17 6.49
N ALA A 65 7.22 3.01 6.78
CA ALA A 65 7.10 4.31 6.17
C ALA A 65 8.23 5.25 6.61
N ALA A 66 8.63 5.18 7.88
CA ALA A 66 9.73 5.99 8.43
C ALA A 66 11.10 5.53 7.89
N GLU A 67 11.26 4.24 7.61
CA GLU A 67 12.51 3.67 7.08
C GLU A 67 12.66 3.83 5.56
N LEU A 68 11.61 4.24 4.85
CA LEU A 68 11.54 4.21 3.38
C LEU A 68 12.77 4.86 2.71
N SER A 69 13.06 6.11 3.04
CA SER A 69 14.16 6.87 2.43
C SER A 69 15.51 6.20 2.68
N THR A 70 15.75 5.71 3.90
CA THR A 70 16.99 5.01 4.27
C THR A 70 17.12 3.66 3.55
N LEU A 71 16.02 2.93 3.38
CA LEU A 71 16.00 1.67 2.63
C LEU A 71 16.27 1.90 1.14
N LEU A 72 15.66 2.91 0.53
CA LEU A 72 15.89 3.27 -0.87
C LEU A 72 17.35 3.69 -1.12
N TYR A 73 17.90 4.54 -0.25
CA TYR A 73 19.31 4.93 -0.31
C TYR A 73 20.25 3.71 -0.24
N ARG A 74 20.02 2.79 0.71
CA ARG A 74 20.81 1.55 0.83
C ARG A 74 20.71 0.63 -0.39
N MET A 75 19.64 0.75 -1.18
CA MET A 75 19.45 0.01 -2.43
C MET A 75 20.08 0.71 -3.65
N GLY A 76 20.77 1.85 -3.46
CA GLY A 76 21.42 2.60 -4.54
C GLY A 76 20.54 3.62 -5.24
N TRP A 77 19.38 3.98 -4.66
CA TRP A 77 18.56 5.08 -5.15
C TRP A 77 18.99 6.39 -4.48
N ASP A 78 19.88 7.13 -5.15
CA ASP A 78 20.49 8.36 -4.60
C ASP A 78 19.49 9.53 -4.46
N ASP A 79 18.46 9.58 -5.30
CA ASP A 79 17.33 10.50 -5.17
C ASP A 79 16.01 9.73 -5.01
N PRO A 80 15.64 9.33 -3.77
CA PRO A 80 14.37 8.69 -3.48
C PRO A 80 13.16 9.56 -3.84
N SER A 81 13.30 10.90 -3.86
CA SER A 81 12.21 11.81 -4.21
C SER A 81 11.89 11.79 -5.72
N ALA A 82 12.84 11.32 -6.53
CA ALA A 82 12.63 10.97 -7.92
C ALA A 82 11.97 9.59 -8.12
N LEU A 83 11.52 8.90 -7.08
CA LEU A 83 10.62 7.77 -7.22
C LEU A 83 9.20 8.23 -6.85
N ASP A 84 8.21 7.81 -7.62
CA ASP A 84 6.81 7.97 -7.22
C ASP A 84 6.43 6.93 -6.17
N LEU A 85 7.11 7.00 -5.02
CA LEU A 85 6.92 6.16 -3.85
C LEU A 85 6.72 7.03 -2.62
N ARG A 86 5.73 6.70 -1.80
CA ARG A 86 5.48 7.40 -0.53
C ARG A 86 5.22 6.40 0.59
N GLY A 87 5.77 6.66 1.75
CA GLY A 87 5.44 5.94 2.98
C GLY A 87 4.30 6.66 3.68
N LEU A 88 3.22 5.95 3.99
CA LEU A 88 2.17 6.41 4.89
C LEU A 88 2.36 5.70 6.23
N GLY A 89 2.61 6.50 7.27
CA GLY A 89 2.84 6.03 8.64
C GLY A 89 1.84 6.64 9.63
N PRO A 90 2.18 6.71 10.93
CA PRO A 90 1.34 7.28 11.97
C PRO A 90 0.73 8.64 11.60
N GLY A 91 -0.56 8.83 11.90
CA GLY A 91 -1.33 10.03 11.55
C GLY A 91 -2.00 9.99 10.16
N SER A 92 -1.63 9.02 9.32
CA SER A 92 -2.30 8.77 8.05
C SER A 92 -3.49 7.82 8.20
N HIS A 93 -4.44 7.90 7.27
CA HIS A 93 -5.57 6.98 7.16
C HIS A 93 -5.74 6.53 5.72
N VAL A 94 -6.12 5.28 5.52
CA VAL A 94 -6.48 4.73 4.20
C VAL A 94 -7.93 4.26 4.21
N THR A 95 -8.62 4.39 3.08
CA THR A 95 -10.00 3.91 2.94
C THR A 95 -9.98 2.40 2.72
N ALA A 96 -10.73 1.64 3.52
CA ALA A 96 -10.81 0.19 3.40
C ALA A 96 -11.68 -0.19 2.19
N PRO A 97 -11.33 -1.22 1.40
CA PRO A 97 -12.25 -1.75 0.40
C PRO A 97 -13.46 -2.45 1.06
N PRO A 98 -14.66 -2.42 0.45
CA PRO A 98 -15.01 -1.73 -0.79
C PRO A 98 -15.60 -0.32 -0.55
N SER A 99 -15.10 0.45 0.42
CA SER A 99 -15.63 1.77 0.72
C SER A 99 -15.35 2.80 -0.36
N ASP A 100 -16.32 3.70 -0.56
CA ASP A 100 -16.17 4.87 -1.42
C ASP A 100 -15.17 5.88 -0.84
N ARG A 101 -14.42 6.52 -1.74
CA ARG A 101 -13.41 7.51 -1.41
C ARG A 101 -13.87 8.90 -1.82
N GLY A 102 -14.67 9.53 -0.96
CA GLY A 102 -15.07 10.94 -1.13
C GLY A 102 -15.85 11.24 -2.41
N GLY A 103 -16.66 10.29 -2.88
CA GLY A 103 -17.43 10.36 -4.12
C GLY A 103 -16.63 10.06 -5.38
N LEU A 104 -15.33 9.77 -5.28
CA LEU A 104 -14.47 9.46 -6.44
C LEU A 104 -14.60 8.00 -6.89
N GLY A 105 -15.29 7.16 -6.13
CA GLY A 105 -15.47 5.74 -6.39
C GLY A 105 -14.89 4.85 -5.29
N PRO A 106 -15.12 3.53 -5.39
CA PRO A 106 -14.70 2.58 -4.37
C PRO A 106 -13.19 2.31 -4.44
N VAL A 107 -12.59 2.12 -3.26
CA VAL A 107 -11.31 1.41 -3.16
C VAL A 107 -11.54 -0.08 -3.44
N SER A 108 -10.65 -0.71 -4.20
CA SER A 108 -10.75 -2.13 -4.58
C SER A 108 -9.51 -2.93 -4.17
N TRP A 109 -9.67 -4.23 -3.94
CA TRP A 109 -8.54 -5.13 -3.72
C TRP A 109 -7.81 -5.44 -5.03
N LEU A 110 -6.50 -5.17 -5.07
CA LEU A 110 -5.60 -5.79 -6.05
C LEU A 110 -5.11 -7.16 -5.57
N ARG A 111 -4.89 -7.28 -4.26
CA ARG A 111 -4.64 -8.52 -3.54
C ARG A 111 -5.36 -8.47 -2.21
N SER A 112 -6.36 -9.32 -2.02
CA SER A 112 -7.12 -9.39 -0.76
C SER A 112 -6.26 -9.90 0.38
N PRO A 113 -6.54 -9.51 1.64
CA PRO A 113 -5.89 -10.08 2.80
C PRO A 113 -6.19 -11.59 2.92
N ASP A 114 -5.16 -12.36 3.23
CA ASP A 114 -5.27 -13.70 3.81
C ASP A 114 -5.08 -13.63 5.34
N LEU A 115 -5.34 -14.73 6.06
CA LEU A 115 -5.29 -14.77 7.54
C LEU A 115 -3.94 -14.28 8.10
N ASP A 116 -2.84 -14.66 7.45
CA ASP A 116 -1.49 -14.31 7.89
C ASP A 116 -1.18 -12.84 7.59
N SER A 117 -1.44 -12.39 6.37
CA SER A 117 -1.12 -11.04 5.92
C SER A 117 -2.04 -9.97 6.52
N ALA A 118 -3.24 -10.34 6.98
CA ALA A 118 -4.13 -9.45 7.74
C ALA A 118 -3.57 -9.10 9.13
N THR A 119 -2.79 -9.99 9.73
CA THR A 119 -2.28 -9.84 11.11
C THR A 119 -0.78 -9.59 11.16
N LYS A 120 -0.04 -9.96 10.12
CA LYS A 120 1.42 -9.86 10.01
C LYS A 120 1.81 -9.37 8.61
N PRO A 121 1.63 -8.08 8.32
CA PRO A 121 2.03 -7.53 7.04
C PRO A 121 3.56 -7.66 6.84
N PRO A 122 4.03 -7.87 5.60
CA PRO A 122 5.44 -8.15 5.34
C PRO A 122 6.33 -6.93 5.57
N ALA A 123 7.61 -7.17 5.85
CA ALA A 123 8.59 -6.08 5.94
C ALA A 123 8.78 -5.40 4.57
N ALA A 124 8.75 -4.06 4.53
CA ALA A 124 8.84 -3.32 3.27
C ALA A 124 10.10 -3.63 2.45
N ARG A 125 11.23 -3.94 3.10
CA ARG A 125 12.49 -4.33 2.43
C ARG A 125 12.32 -5.47 1.41
N LEU A 126 11.31 -6.34 1.57
CA LEU A 126 11.02 -7.43 0.64
C LEU A 126 10.39 -6.94 -0.67
N LEU A 127 9.67 -5.82 -0.62
CA LEU A 127 8.91 -5.29 -1.75
C LEU A 127 9.65 -4.13 -2.45
N LEU A 128 10.39 -3.32 -1.67
CA LEU A 128 10.91 -2.03 -2.09
C LEU A 128 11.82 -2.08 -3.31
N GLY A 129 12.67 -3.10 -3.45
CA GLY A 129 13.54 -3.21 -4.63
C GLY A 129 12.74 -3.31 -5.93
N THR A 130 11.64 -4.06 -5.92
CA THR A 130 10.77 -4.22 -7.09
C THR A 130 9.90 -3.00 -7.31
N LEU A 131 9.32 -2.44 -6.24
CA LEU A 131 8.52 -1.21 -6.31
C LEU A 131 9.33 -0.04 -6.86
N ALA A 132 10.55 0.17 -6.36
CA ALA A 132 11.44 1.23 -6.81
C ALA A 132 11.85 1.04 -8.27
N TYR A 133 12.25 -0.19 -8.65
CA TYR A 133 12.62 -0.49 -10.03
C TYR A 133 11.47 -0.21 -11.02
N VAL A 134 10.26 -0.67 -10.71
CA VAL A 134 9.10 -0.47 -11.60
C VAL A 134 8.69 1.01 -11.62
N ALA A 135 8.63 1.67 -10.46
CA ALA A 135 8.32 3.10 -10.39
C ALA A 135 9.31 3.94 -11.21
N HIS A 136 10.61 3.62 -11.17
CA HIS A 136 11.62 4.27 -11.99
C HIS A 136 11.39 4.02 -13.49
N ARG A 137 11.14 2.76 -13.89
CA ARG A 137 10.94 2.38 -15.30
C ARG A 137 9.64 2.89 -15.90
N SER A 138 8.62 3.17 -15.09
CA SER A 138 7.35 3.75 -15.55
C SER A 138 7.38 5.26 -15.76
N ARG A 139 8.47 5.95 -15.35
CA ARG A 139 8.70 7.38 -15.61
C ARG A 139 9.49 7.65 -16.90
N ALA A 140 10.21 6.64 -17.41
CA ALA A 140 11.02 6.69 -18.63
C ALA A 140 10.19 6.28 -19.85
#